data_AF-A0A9D8GWA3-F1
#
_entry.id   AF-A0A9D8GWA3-F1
#
_cell.length_a   1.000
_cell.length_b   1.000
_cell.length_c   1.000
_cell.angle_alpha   90.00
_cell.angle_beta   90.00
_cell.angle_gamma   90.00
#
_symmetry.space_group_name_H-M   'P 1'
#
loop_
_entity.id
_entity.type
_entity.pdbx_description
1 polymer ?
#
loop_
_entity_poly.entity_id
_entity_poly.type
_entity_poly.pdbx_seq_one_letter_code
_entity_poly.pdbx_strand_id
1 'polypeptide(L)'
;MRVAIRDRRKIRIAYVDERGRRTRRTIWPLAMAYYVDASLIGAWCELRRGLRNFRVERIAASRVLAARFQDHNGRLLAQWQALPKERPAARV
;
A
#
# COMPACT_ATOMS: atom_id res chain seq x y z
N MET A 1 -9.44 -0.74 -7.39
CA MET A 1 -8.01 -0.61 -7.01
C MET A 1 -7.04 -0.88 -8.17
N ARG A 2 -7.23 -1.94 -8.98
CA ARG A 2 -6.40 -2.25 -10.17
C ARG A 2 -6.21 -1.08 -11.15
N VAL A 3 -7.24 -0.28 -11.41
CA VAL A 3 -7.15 0.89 -12.31
C VAL A 3 -6.15 1.93 -11.80
N ALA A 4 -6.11 2.21 -10.49
CA ALA A 4 -5.19 3.20 -9.92
C ALA A 4 -3.71 2.78 -10.02
N ILE A 5 -3.43 1.48 -10.00
CA ILE A 5 -2.07 0.95 -10.20
C ILE A 5 -1.67 1.14 -11.67
N ARG A 6 -2.56 0.81 -12.62
CA ARG A 6 -2.32 0.99 -14.06
C ARG A 6 -2.16 2.47 -14.45
N ASP A 7 -2.95 3.35 -13.85
CA ASP A 7 -2.91 4.81 -14.06
C ASP A 7 -1.79 5.52 -13.27
N ARG A 8 -1.00 4.80 -12.47
CA ARG A 8 0.00 5.36 -11.53
C ARG A 8 -0.56 6.50 -10.67
N ARG A 9 -1.80 6.32 -10.18
CA ARG A 9 -2.49 7.31 -9.33
C ARG A 9 -2.20 7.07 -7.87
N LYS A 10 -1.97 8.15 -7.14
CA LYS A 10 -1.84 8.13 -5.68
C LYS A 10 -3.19 7.76 -5.06
N ILE A 11 -3.17 7.05 -3.94
CA ILE A 11 -4.37 6.73 -3.19
C ILE A 11 -4.22 7.30 -1.79
N ARG A 12 -5.25 8.03 -1.32
CA ARG A 12 -5.37 8.40 0.08
C ARG A 12 -6.19 7.35 0.81
N ILE A 13 -5.61 6.78 1.86
CA ILE A 13 -6.25 5.76 2.70
C ILE A 13 -6.48 6.30 4.11
N ALA A 14 -7.61 5.96 4.70
CA ALA A 14 -7.84 6.00 6.13
C ALA A 14 -7.50 4.61 6.69
N TYR A 15 -6.33 4.51 7.31
CA TYR A 15 -5.75 3.26 7.77
C TYR A 15 -5.83 3.15 9.29
N VAL A 16 -6.31 2.01 9.78
CA VAL A 16 -6.31 1.69 11.21
C VAL A 16 -5.04 0.91 11.53
N ASP A 17 -4.20 1.44 12.40
CA ASP A 17 -3.01 0.71 12.86
C ASP A 17 -3.36 -0.36 13.90
N GLU A 18 -2.35 -1.11 14.34
CA GLU A 18 -2.49 -2.20 15.31
C GLU A 18 -2.93 -1.75 16.70
N ARG A 19 -2.80 -0.45 16.98
CA ARG A 19 -3.25 0.18 18.22
C ARG A 19 -4.65 0.79 18.07
N GLY A 20 -5.34 0.50 16.97
CA GLY A 20 -6.67 1.04 16.68
C GLY A 20 -6.68 2.50 16.22
N ARG A 21 -5.51 3.14 16.02
CA ARG A 21 -5.49 4.57 15.64
C ARG A 21 -5.74 4.71 14.14
N ARG A 22 -6.76 5.50 13.84
CA ARG A 22 -7.10 5.91 12.47
C ARG A 22 -6.14 6.98 12.01
N THR A 23 -5.42 6.73 10.92
CA THR A 23 -4.51 7.69 10.30
C THR A 23 -4.83 7.85 8.83
N ARG A 24 -4.76 9.09 8.31
CA ARG A 24 -4.93 9.36 6.88
C ARG A 24 -3.57 9.45 6.22
N ARG A 25 -3.30 8.62 5.22
CA ARG A 25 -2.00 8.57 4.54
C ARG A 25 -2.19 8.54 3.04
N THR A 26 -1.32 9.24 2.33
CA THR A 26 -1.22 9.12 0.87
C THR A 26 -0.18 8.06 0.56
N ILE A 27 -0.59 7.05 -0.18
CA ILE A 27 0.22 5.91 -0.58
C ILE A 27 0.28 5.82 -2.10
N TRP A 28 1.40 5.34 -2.62
CA TRP A 28 1.57 5.07 -4.04
C TRP A 28 1.46 3.56 -4.22
N PRO A 29 0.31 3.05 -4.68
CA PRO A 29 0.11 1.61 -4.81
C PRO A 29 0.99 1.07 -5.94
N LEU A 30 1.91 0.17 -5.61
CA LEU A 30 2.86 -0.43 -6.57
C LEU A 30 2.39 -1.82 -6.97
N ALA A 31 1.99 -2.63 -5.99
CA ALA A 31 1.57 -4.01 -6.19
C ALA A 31 0.55 -4.45 -5.13
N MET A 32 -0.15 -5.53 -5.42
CA MET A 32 -0.98 -6.25 -4.45
C MET A 32 -0.48 -7.68 -4.33
N ALA A 33 -0.36 -8.16 -3.10
CA ALA A 33 -0.08 -9.55 -2.77
C ALA A 33 -1.32 -10.15 -2.10
N TYR A 34 -1.79 -11.27 -2.64
CA TYR A 34 -2.93 -12.01 -2.11
C TYR A 34 -2.39 -13.20 -1.32
N TYR A 35 -2.69 -13.23 -0.03
CA TYR A 35 -2.49 -14.39 0.83
C TYR A 35 -3.85 -15.01 1.12
N VAL A 36 -3.86 -16.30 1.52
CA VAL A 36 -5.08 -17.05 1.82
C VAL A 36 -5.92 -16.32 2.89
N ASP A 37 -5.26 -15.77 3.91
CA ASP A 37 -5.93 -15.11 5.04
C ASP A 37 -5.98 -13.58 4.95
N ALA A 38 -5.23 -12.96 4.04
CA ALA A 38 -5.10 -11.51 4.01
C ALA A 38 -4.69 -10.96 2.63
N SER A 39 -5.22 -9.79 2.29
CA SER A 39 -4.77 -9.04 1.10
C SER A 39 -3.84 -7.90 1.51
N LEU A 40 -2.64 -7.87 0.94
CA LEU A 40 -1.64 -6.84 1.17
C LEU A 40 -1.47 -5.95 -0.06
N ILE A 41 -1.30 -4.66 0.16
CA ILE A 41 -0.89 -3.70 -0.85
C ILE A 41 0.53 -3.25 -0.52
N GLY A 42 1.44 -3.51 -1.45
CA GLY A 42 2.78 -2.93 -1.45
C GLY A 42 2.72 -1.50 -1.97
N ALA A 43 3.09 -0.53 -1.13
CA ALA A 43 3.03 0.87 -1.51
C ALA A 43 4.12 1.73 -0.86
N TRP A 44 4.51 2.80 -1.56
CA TRP A 44 5.31 3.86 -0.96
C TRP A 44 4.43 4.77 -0.12
N CYS A 45 4.81 5.02 1.13
CA CYS A 45 4.09 5.90 2.04
C CYS A 45 4.74 7.28 2.07
N GLU A 46 4.05 8.33 1.62
CA GLU A 46 4.61 9.69 1.62
C GLU A 46 4.92 10.21 3.03
N LEU A 47 4.07 9.86 4.01
CA LEU A 47 4.24 10.27 5.40
C LEU A 47 5.54 9.74 6.03
N ARG A 48 5.94 8.52 5.64
CA ARG A 48 7.12 7.85 6.21
C ARG A 48 8.28 7.79 5.22
N ARG A 49 8.10 8.28 4.00
CA ARG A 49 9.06 8.25 2.88
C ARG A 49 9.73 6.88 2.75
N GLY A 50 8.92 5.81 2.67
CA GLY A 50 9.41 4.45 2.58
C GLY A 50 8.38 3.45 2.05
N LEU A 51 8.87 2.30 1.58
CA LEU A 51 8.07 1.17 1.12
C LEU A 51 7.47 0.42 2.32
N ARG A 52 6.16 0.17 2.28
CA ARG A 52 5.45 -0.59 3.32
C ARG A 52 4.32 -1.42 2.73
N ASN A 53 3.99 -2.48 3.46
CA ASN A 53 2.83 -3.33 3.20
C ASN A 53 1.63 -2.80 4.02
N PHE A 54 0.49 -2.65 3.36
CA PHE A 54 -0.77 -2.26 3.98
C PHE A 54 -1.78 -3.38 3.85
N ARG A 55 -2.36 -3.84 4.97
CA ARG A 55 -3.48 -4.81 4.95
C ARG A 55 -4.74 -4.12 4.44
N VAL A 56 -5.34 -4.67 3.39
CA VAL A 56 -6.58 -4.16 2.80
C VAL A 56 -7.69 -4.15 3.84
N GLU A 57 -7.76 -5.18 4.69
CA GLU A 57 -8.76 -5.29 5.76
C GLU A 57 -8.70 -4.15 6.78
N ARG A 58 -7.52 -3.53 6.96
CA ARG A 58 -7.32 -2.40 7.89
C ARG A 58 -7.55 -1.03 7.22
N ILE A 59 -7.94 -0.99 5.95
CA ILE A 59 -8.27 0.23 5.23
C ILE A 59 -9.77 0.52 5.43
N ALA A 60 -10.08 1.45 6.34
CA ALA A 60 -11.45 1.87 6.62
C ALA A 60 -12.07 2.68 5.47
N ALA A 61 -11.24 3.43 4.73
CA ALA A 61 -11.68 4.15 3.53
C ALA A 61 -10.49 4.35 2.59
N SER A 62 -10.76 4.37 1.28
CA SER A 62 -9.75 4.70 0.27
C SER A 62 -10.32 5.65 -0.78
N ARG A 63 -9.50 6.60 -1.22
CA ARG A 63 -9.85 7.54 -2.28
C ARG A 63 -8.69 7.64 -3.26
N VAL A 64 -8.95 7.34 -4.52
CA VAL A 64 -8.00 7.58 -5.60
C VAL A 64 -7.88 9.10 -5.80
N LEU A 65 -6.65 9.60 -5.81
CA LEU A 65 -6.35 10.99 -6.06
C LEU A 65 -6.15 11.21 -7.57
N ALA A 66 -6.43 12.42 -8.04
CA ALA A 66 -6.09 12.84 -9.40
C ALA A 66 -4.57 12.95 -9.60
N ALA A 67 -3.82 13.15 -8.51
CA ALA A 67 -2.36 13.19 -8.52
C ALA A 67 -1.79 11.84 -8.95
N ARG A 68 -0.92 11.87 -9.96
CA ARG A 68 -0.10 10.72 -10.37
C ARG A 68 1.23 10.73 -9.62
N PHE A 69 1.83 9.56 -9.48
CA PHE A 69 3.20 9.43 -8.99
C PHE A 69 4.12 9.04 -10.15
N GLN A 70 5.32 9.63 -10.16
CA GLN A 70 6.39 9.24 -11.07
C GLN A 70 7.25 8.21 -10.34
N ASP A 71 6.94 6.94 -10.56
CA ASP A 71 7.88 5.90 -10.23
C ASP A 71 9.00 5.94 -11.27
N HIS A 72 10.24 6.18 -10.82
CA HIS A 72 11.40 6.26 -11.70
C HIS A 72 11.67 4.86 -12.27
N ASN A 73 11.07 4.57 -13.42
CA ASN A 73 11.34 3.39 -14.23
C ASN A 73 11.10 2.02 -13.57
N GLY A 74 10.10 1.87 -12.69
CA GLY A 74 9.85 0.60 -12.01
C GLY A 74 10.68 0.39 -10.74
N ARG A 75 11.53 1.35 -10.35
CA ARG A 75 12.48 1.19 -9.25
C ARG A 75 11.81 0.89 -7.91
N LEU A 76 10.72 1.58 -7.57
CA LEU A 76 10.03 1.32 -6.31
C LEU A 76 9.36 -0.07 -6.31
N LEU A 77 8.85 -0.50 -7.46
CA LEU A 77 8.30 -1.84 -7.61
C LEU A 77 9.39 -2.91 -7.45
N ALA A 78 10.54 -2.74 -8.10
CA ALA A 78 11.69 -3.66 -7.98
C ALA A 78 12.21 -3.72 -6.54
N GLN A 79 12.35 -2.58 -5.88
CA GLN A 79 12.71 -2.51 -4.46
C GLN A 79 11.69 -3.23 -3.57
N TRP A 80 10.39 -3.03 -3.84
CA TRP A 80 9.35 -3.72 -3.09
C TRP A 80 9.35 -5.23 -3.34
N GLN A 81 9.63 -5.69 -4.55
CA GLN A 81 9.74 -7.11 -4.88
C GLN A 81 10.94 -7.77 -4.20
N ALA A 82 12.04 -7.02 -4.02
CA ALA A 82 13.24 -7.47 -3.32
C ALA A 82 13.10 -7.47 -1.78
N LEU A 83 12.10 -6.75 -1.23
CA LEU A 83 11.82 -6.84 0.20
C LEU A 83 11.27 -8.24 0.53
N PRO A 84 11.66 -8.83 1.67
CA PRO A 84 11.00 -10.01 2.19
C PRO A 84 9.51 -9.70 2.28
N LYS A 85 8.70 -10.45 1.53
CA LYS A 85 7.24 -10.34 1.58
C LYS A 85 6.78 -11.07 2.84
N GLU A 86 7.17 -10.52 3.98
CA GLU A 86 6.86 -11.02 5.31
C GLU A 86 5.37 -11.38 5.33
N ARG A 87 5.09 -12.67 5.55
CA ARG A 87 3.73 -13.14 5.82
C ARG A 87 3.24 -12.26 6.95
N PRO A 88 2.16 -11.48 6.76
CA PRO A 88 1.57 -10.77 7.87
C PRO A 88 1.29 -11.84 8.91
N ALA A 89 1.97 -11.77 10.07
CA ALA A 89 1.78 -12.77 11.12
C ALA A 89 0.27 -12.91 11.32
N ALA A 90 -0.23 -14.11 10.98
CA ALA A 90 -1.58 -14.51 11.30
C ALA A 90 -1.58 -14.52 12.83
N ARG A 91 -2.18 -13.50 13.41
CA ARG A 91 -2.46 -13.53 14.84
C ARG A 91 -3.62 -14.51 14.94
N VAL A 92 -3.30 -15.72 15.38
CA VAL A 92 -4.24 -16.71 15.87
C VAL A 92 -5.12 -16.10 16.96
#